data_AF-A0A3F2TY71-F1
#
_entry.id   AF-A0A3F2TY71-F1
#
_cell.length_a   1.000
_cell.length_b   1.000
_cell.length_c   1.000
_cell.angle_alpha   90.00
_cell.angle_beta   90.00
_cell.angle_gamma   90.00
#
_symmetry.space_group_name_H-M   'P 1'
#
loop_
_entity.id
_entity.type
_entity.pdbx_description
1 polymer ?
#
loop_
_entity_poly.entity_id
_entity_poly.type
_entity_poly.pdbx_seq_one_letter_code
_entity_poly.pdbx_strand_id
1 'polypeptide(L)' 'MRCAMRIVLSQRLVDDLTQSVRSAYHAQGIVNVSAVAEDVRSRNISENVALEDITACVMAHAQLLNAAMEFDGQD' A
#
# COMPACT_ATOMS: atom_id res chain seq x y z
N MET A 1 -5.45 11.66 4.26
CA MET A 1 -5.49 11.25 2.85
C MET A 1 -6.62 10.24 2.67
N ARG A 2 -7.38 10.32 1.58
CA ARG A 2 -8.39 9.32 1.21
C ARG A 2 -7.83 8.54 0.03
N CYS A 3 -7.65 7.24 0.17
CA CYS A 3 -7.35 6.39 -0.98
C CYS A 3 -8.55 6.30 -1.91
N ALA A 4 -8.35 5.79 -3.12
CA ALA A 4 -9.28 5.93 -4.25
C ALA A 4 -10.67 5.25 -4.09
N MET A 5 -11.01 4.67 -2.93
CA MET A 5 -12.37 4.22 -2.62
C MET A 5 -12.86 4.83 -1.31
N ARG A 6 -14.18 5.05 -1.18
CA ARG A 6 -14.87 5.72 -0.05
C ARG A 6 -14.86 4.89 1.24
N ILE A 7 -13.74 4.27 1.58
CA ILE A 7 -13.57 3.45 2.78
C ILE A 7 -12.83 4.27 3.83
N VAL A 8 -13.37 4.31 5.05
CA VAL A 8 -12.68 4.89 6.20
C VAL A 8 -11.75 3.80 6.73
N LEU A 9 -10.45 3.94 6.45
CA LEU A 9 -9.43 3.06 7.01
C LEU A 9 -9.19 3.44 8.47
N SER A 10 -8.89 2.44 9.30
CA SER A 10 -8.43 2.73 10.65
C SER A 10 -7.09 3.48 10.61
N GLN A 11 -6.79 4.22 11.69
CA GLN A 11 -5.49 4.88 11.82
C GLN A 11 -4.34 3.86 11.79
N ARG A 12 -4.55 2.67 12.37
CA ARG A 12 -3.55 1.60 12.38
C ARG A 12 -3.21 1.13 10.97
N LEU A 13 -4.23 0.86 10.14
CA LEU A 13 -4.03 0.44 8.76
C LEU A 13 -3.32 1.52 7.93
N VAL A 14 -3.65 2.79 8.17
CA VAL A 14 -2.97 3.93 7.52
C VAL A 14 -1.50 4.02 7.94
N ASP A 15 -1.20 3.85 9.22
CA ASP A 15 0.16 3.91 9.74
C ASP A 15 1.00 2.74 9.18
N ASP A 16 0.46 1.52 9.20
CA ASP A 16 1.09 0.33 8.64
C ASP A 16 1.36 0.49 7.15
N LEU A 17 0.39 1.00 6.40
CA LEU A 17 0.53 1.24 4.97
C LEU A 17 1.63 2.27 4.68
N THR A 18 1.58 3.40 5.40
CA THR A 18 2.56 4.48 5.24
C THR A 18 3.97 3.99 5.56
N GLN A 19 4.14 3.23 6.64
CA GLN A 19 5.42 2.67 7.03
C GLN A 19 5.96 1.69 5.99
N SER A 20 5.09 0.83 5.44
CA SER A 20 5.49 -0.20 4.47
C SER A 20 5.94 0.41 3.15
N VAL A 21 5.18 1.39 2.64
CA VAL A 21 5.54 2.12 1.42
C VAL A 21 6.87 2.85 1.59
N ARG A 22 7.05 3.55 2.72
CA ARG A 22 8.31 4.24 3.01
C ARG A 22 9.47 3.26 3.15
N SER A 23 9.27 2.13 3.81
CA SER A 23 10.31 1.11 3.98
C SER A 23 10.74 0.53 2.63
N ALA A 24 9.78 0.18 1.76
CA ALA A 24 10.06 -0.31 0.42
C ALA A 24 10.84 0.74 -0.40
N TYR A 25 10.36 1.99 -0.39
CA TYR A 25 11.03 3.09 -1.08
C TYR A 25 12.47 3.33 -0.57
N HIS A 26 12.69 3.33 0.74
CA HIS A 26 14.02 3.52 1.31
C HIS A 26 14.98 2.36 1.05
N ALA A 27 14.47 1.13 0.92
CA ALA A 27 15.29 -0.04 0.68
C ALA A 27 15.79 -0.15 -0.77
N GLN A 28 14.93 0.16 -1.75
CA GLN A 28 15.22 -0.14 -3.17
C GLN A 28 14.98 1.05 -4.12
N GLY A 29 14.40 2.15 -3.65
CA GLY A 29 13.96 3.28 -4.50
C GLY A 29 12.73 2.97 -5.36
N ILE A 30 12.28 1.71 -5.36
CA ILE A 30 11.15 1.19 -6.11
C ILE A 30 10.17 0.55 -5.10
N VAL A 31 8.89 0.82 -5.26
CA VAL A 31 7.81 0.22 -4.46
C VAL A 31 7.14 -0.87 -5.29
N ASN A 32 7.34 -2.13 -4.91
CA ASN A 32 6.54 -3.24 -5.44
C ASN A 32 5.14 -3.18 -4.82
N VAL A 33 4.17 -2.75 -5.62
CA VAL A 33 2.82 -2.42 -5.14
C VAL A 33 2.10 -3.67 -4.64
N SER A 34 2.21 -4.77 -5.38
CA SER A 34 1.56 -6.06 -5.06
C SER A 34 2.10 -6.64 -3.75
N ALA A 35 3.42 -6.70 -3.60
CA ALA A 35 4.06 -7.22 -2.40
C ALA A 35 3.75 -6.37 -1.16
N VAL A 36 3.80 -5.04 -1.28
CA VAL A 36 3.49 -4.14 -0.16
C VAL A 36 2.02 -4.22 0.23
N ALA A 37 1.10 -4.31 -0.74
CA ALA A 37 -0.32 -4.42 -0.46
C ALA A 37 -0.65 -5.73 0.26
N GLU A 38 -0.08 -6.86 -0.19
CA GLU A 38 -0.28 -8.15 0.45
C GLU A 38 0.31 -8.21 1.86
N ASP A 39 1.51 -7.64 2.08
CA ASP A 39 2.10 -7.53 3.42
C ASP A 39 1.18 -6.74 4.36
N VAL A 40 0.74 -5.55 3.96
CA VAL A 40 -0.14 -4.69 4.76
C VAL A 40 -1.46 -5.41 5.07
N ARG A 41 -2.05 -6.09 4.09
CA ARG A 41 -3.30 -6.86 4.25
C ARG A 41 -3.11 -8.02 5.22
N SER A 42 -2.03 -8.78 5.10
CA SER A 42 -1.74 -9.93 5.96
C SER A 42 -1.56 -9.53 7.43
N ARG A 43 -0.99 -8.35 7.69
CA ARG A 43 -0.84 -7.79 9.05
C ARG A 43 -2.13 -7.19 9.62
N ASN A 44 -3.12 -6.93 8.77
CA ASN A 44 -4.39 -6.27 9.12
C ASN A 44 -5.63 -7.08 8.69
N ILE A 45 -5.55 -8.42 8.68
CA ILE A 45 -6.65 -9.31 8.26
C ILE A 45 -7.96 -9.02 9.00
N SER A 46 -7.90 -8.61 10.26
CA SER A 46 -9.07 -8.27 11.07
C SER A 46 -9.88 -7.10 10.55
N GLU A 47 -9.29 -6.23 9.72
CA GLU A 47 -9.98 -5.07 9.13
C GLU A 47 -10.82 -5.44 7.92
N ASN A 48 -10.63 -6.65 7.36
CA ASN A 48 -11.42 -7.18 6.25
C ASN A 48 -11.52 -6.22 5.05
N VAL A 49 -10.44 -5.46 4.78
CA VAL A 49 -10.34 -4.57 3.62
C VAL A 49 -9.90 -5.37 2.40
N ALA A 50 -10.51 -5.09 1.24
CA ALA A 50 -10.15 -5.78 0.01
C ALA A 50 -8.70 -5.47 -0.39
N LEU A 51 -8.02 -6.45 -1.00
CA LEU A 51 -6.65 -6.25 -1.46
C LEU A 51 -6.58 -5.12 -2.49
N GLU A 52 -7.56 -5.01 -3.39
CA GLU A 52 -7.65 -3.93 -4.39
C GLU A 52 -7.64 -2.53 -3.75
N ASP A 53 -8.37 -2.34 -2.65
CA ASP A 53 -8.40 -1.07 -1.92
C ASP A 53 -7.04 -0.72 -1.31
N ILE A 54 -6.37 -1.71 -0.73
CA ILE A 54 -5.03 -1.56 -0.18
C ILE A 54 -4.03 -1.25 -1.30
N THR A 55 -4.10 -1.95 -2.43
CA THR A 55 -3.29 -1.68 -3.63
C THR A 55 -3.50 -0.25 -4.11
N ALA A 56 -4.75 0.22 -4.20
CA ALA A 56 -5.06 1.60 -4.58
C ALA A 56 -4.45 2.62 -3.60
N CYS A 57 -4.47 2.32 -2.30
CA CYS A 57 -3.80 3.14 -1.30
C CYS A 57 -2.28 3.17 -1.46
N VAL A 58 -1.65 2.01 -1.66
CA VAL A 58 -0.20 1.87 -1.83
C VAL A 58 0.26 2.67 -3.03
N MET A 59 -0.44 2.56 -4.16
CA MET A 59 -0.16 3.39 -5.36
C MET A 59 -0.26 4.88 -5.05
N ALA A 60 -1.32 5.33 -4.38
CA ALA A 60 -1.48 6.74 -4.03
C ALA A 60 -0.34 7.25 -3.15
N HIS A 61 0.12 6.46 -2.16
CA HIS A 61 1.24 6.83 -1.30
C HIS A 61 2.58 6.83 -2.03
N ALA A 62 2.81 5.85 -2.91
CA ALA A 62 4.02 5.81 -3.73
C ALA A 62 4.11 7.02 -4.68
N GLN A 63 2.98 7.42 -5.29
CA GLN A 63 2.90 8.62 -6.13
C GLN A 63 3.24 9.90 -5.35
N LEU A 64 2.75 10.03 -4.10
CA LEU A 64 3.07 11.18 -3.25
C LEU A 64 4.57 11.27 -2.90
N LEU A 65 5.24 10.13 -2.82
CA LEU A 65 6.69 10.05 -2.59
C LEU A 65 7.50 10.22 -3.88
N ASN A 66 6.86 10.35 -5.05
CA ASN A 66 7.50 10.24 -6.36
C ASN A 66 8.35 8.97 -6.50
N ALA A 67 7.90 7.89 -5.85
CA ALA A 67 8.56 6.61 -5.91
C ALA A 67 8.30 5.94 -7.27
N ALA A 68 9.31 5.30 -7.84
CA ALA A 68 9.10 4.36 -8.93
C ALA A 68 8.24 3.20 -8.39
N MET A 69 7.25 2.77 -9.18
CA MET A 69 6.36 1.67 -8.80
C MET A 69 6.62 0.48 -9.72
N GLU A 70 6.69 -0.70 -9.11
CA GLU A 70 6.70 -1.97 -9.81
C GLU A 70 5.36 -2.65 -9.54
N PHE A 71 4.79 -3.21 -10.61
CA PHE A 71 3.64 -4.09 -10.55
C PHE A 71 4.14 -5.46 -10.93
N ASP A 72 3.86 -6.47 -10.09
CA ASP A 72 4.13 -7.84 -10.48
C ASP A 72 3.38 -8.10 -11.79
N GLY A 73 4.14 -8.32 -12.86
CA GLY A 73 3.58 -8.72 -14.15
C GLY A 73 2.95 -10.08 -13.97
N GLN A 74 1.64 -10.11 -13.73
CA GLN A 74 0.88 -11.34 -13.85
C GLN A 74 0.71 -11.62 -15.34
N ASP A 75 1.62 -12.43 -15.90
CA ASP A 75 1.34 -13.26 -17.07
C ASP A 75 0.25 -14.30 -16.72
#